data_AF-A0AAW4Q640-F1
#
_entry.id   AF-A0AAW4Q640-F1
#
_cell.length_a   1.000
_cell.length_b   1.000
_cell.length_c   1.000
_cell.angle_alpha   90.00
_cell.angle_beta   90.00
_cell.angle_gamma   90.00
#
_symmetry.space_group_name_H-M   'P 1'
#
loop_
_entity.id
_entity.type
_entity.pdbx_description
1 polymer ?
#
loop_
_entity_poly.entity_id
_entity_poly.type
_entity_poly.pdbx_seq_one_letter_code
_entity_poly.pdbx_strand_id
1 'polypeptide(L)'
;MTKIFNESDITIDNLAAHIRDSGLVPYMVDADGIRLRSPQGLGFRIAIIENRKFIQLMTYLPLRRDATLEDRRELARRLNEGVFLPVFTIDQDEDLSVSYSLPFTGGLVAAAFMSVVNRFGSLLEYVVHAHNDDALIDFGRPAAVPANVDSGPARGVLLN
;
A
#
# COMPACT_ATOMS: atom_id res chain seq x y z
N MET A 1 -2.93 5.51 27.58
CA MET A 1 -1.45 5.52 27.64
C MET A 1 -0.91 5.41 26.23
N THR A 2 0.08 6.23 25.87
CA THR A 2 0.73 6.16 24.56
C THR A 2 1.65 4.94 24.51
N LYS A 3 1.34 3.95 23.68
CA LYS A 3 2.22 2.79 23.45
C LYS A 3 3.42 3.23 22.61
N ILE A 4 4.61 2.85 23.05
CA ILE A 4 5.88 3.10 22.36
C ILE A 4 6.53 1.74 22.13
N PHE A 5 6.97 1.48 20.89
CA PHE A 5 7.82 0.34 20.56
C PHE A 5 9.28 0.74 20.77
N ASN A 6 10.04 -0.07 21.49
CA ASN A 6 11.49 0.04 21.45
C ASN A 6 11.98 -0.45 20.08
N GLU A 7 13.18 -0.05 19.67
CA GLU A 7 13.74 -0.47 18.38
C GLU A 7 13.79 -1.99 18.20
N SER A 8 14.11 -2.73 19.27
CA SER A 8 14.13 -4.20 19.28
C SER A 8 12.77 -4.83 19.07
N ASP A 9 11.70 -4.09 19.37
CA ASP A 9 10.32 -4.57 19.31
C ASP A 9 9.69 -4.26 17.94
N ILE A 10 10.42 -3.57 17.05
CA ILE A 10 9.96 -3.23 15.70
C ILE A 10 10.28 -4.41 14.78
N THR A 11 9.36 -5.36 14.78
CA THR A 11 9.36 -6.54 13.90
C THR A 11 8.09 -6.55 13.06
N ILE A 12 8.09 -7.29 11.95
CA ILE A 12 6.89 -7.45 11.11
C ILE A 12 5.72 -7.99 11.93
N ASP A 13 5.95 -8.99 12.79
CA ASP A 13 4.90 -9.59 13.62
C ASP A 13 4.28 -8.59 14.59
N ASN A 14 5.11 -7.80 15.27
CA ASN A 14 4.64 -6.82 16.25
C ASN A 14 3.89 -5.67 15.58
N LEU A 15 4.37 -5.20 14.42
CA LEU A 15 3.66 -4.19 13.63
C LEU A 15 2.34 -4.73 13.09
N ALA A 16 2.32 -5.97 12.58
CA ALA A 16 1.10 -6.62 12.07
C ALA A 16 0.06 -6.82 13.17
N ALA A 17 0.47 -7.27 14.36
CA ALA A 17 -0.41 -7.38 15.52
C ALA A 17 -1.03 -6.02 15.87
N HIS A 18 -0.20 -4.97 15.94
CA HIS A 18 -0.68 -3.62 16.25
C HIS A 18 -1.63 -3.04 15.20
N ILE A 19 -1.41 -3.33 13.92
CA ILE A 19 -2.32 -2.95 12.83
C ILE A 19 -3.69 -3.63 13.02
N ARG A 20 -3.71 -4.93 13.35
CA ARG A 20 -4.94 -5.67 13.64
C ARG A 20 -5.68 -5.12 14.86
N ASP A 21 -4.96 -4.84 15.94
CA ASP A 21 -5.52 -4.22 17.16
C ASP A 21 -6.13 -2.85 16.88
N SER A 22 -5.64 -2.16 15.84
CA SER A 22 -6.15 -0.86 15.40
C SER A 22 -7.34 -0.97 14.42
N GLY A 23 -7.82 -2.18 14.14
CA GLY A 23 -9.01 -2.44 13.31
C GLY A 23 -8.74 -2.58 11.81
N LEU A 24 -7.48 -2.49 11.36
CA LEU A 24 -7.12 -2.77 9.97
C LEU A 24 -6.77 -4.25 9.79
N VAL A 25 -7.18 -4.83 8.66
CA VAL A 25 -6.90 -6.25 8.36
C VAL A 25 -5.91 -6.34 7.20
N PRO A 26 -4.63 -6.69 7.46
CA PRO A 26 -3.70 -7.04 6.39
C PRO A 26 -4.24 -8.22 5.57
N TYR A 27 -4.19 -8.11 4.24
CA TYR A 27 -4.56 -9.22 3.38
C TYR A 27 -3.43 -10.23 3.19
N MET A 28 -2.20 -9.85 3.56
CA MET A 28 -1.01 -10.70 3.53
C MET A 28 0.00 -10.21 4.56
N VAL A 29 0.63 -11.15 5.27
CA VAL A 29 1.78 -10.90 6.16
C VAL A 29 2.77 -12.03 5.95
N ASP A 30 4.00 -11.68 5.62
CA ASP A 30 5.11 -12.61 5.36
C ASP A 30 6.44 -11.99 5.84
N ALA A 31 7.56 -12.70 5.64
CA ALA A 31 8.89 -12.19 6.02
C ALA A 31 9.30 -10.92 5.27
N ASP A 32 8.68 -10.69 4.10
CA ASP A 32 8.91 -9.56 3.23
C ASP A 32 8.15 -8.31 3.73
N GLY A 33 6.99 -8.49 4.36
CA GLY A 33 6.33 -7.44 5.10
C GLY A 33 4.82 -7.63 5.24
N ILE A 34 4.12 -6.50 5.36
CA ILE A 34 2.69 -6.44 5.63
C ILE A 34 2.02 -5.78 4.43
N ARG A 35 0.99 -6.39 3.85
CA ARG A 35 0.24 -5.81 2.74
C ARG A 35 -1.17 -5.42 3.17
N LEU A 36 -1.52 -4.18 2.85
CA LEU A 36 -2.79 -3.55 3.19
C LEU A 36 -3.47 -3.00 1.94
N ARG A 37 -4.76 -2.72 2.05
CA ARG A 37 -5.52 -1.97 1.06
C ARG A 37 -5.97 -0.65 1.66
N SER A 38 -5.97 0.39 0.85
CA SER A 38 -6.70 1.61 1.13
C SER A 38 -8.22 1.33 1.15
N PRO A 39 -9.06 2.21 1.70
CA PRO A 39 -10.52 2.10 1.64
C PRO A 39 -11.11 1.74 0.26
N GLN A 40 -10.58 2.33 -0.82
CA GLN A 40 -10.96 2.10 -2.23
C GLN A 40 -10.21 0.92 -2.87
N GLY A 41 -9.45 0.16 -2.10
CA GLY A 41 -8.84 -1.10 -2.54
C GLY A 41 -7.43 -1.01 -3.09
N LEU A 42 -6.79 0.17 -3.09
CA LEU A 42 -5.40 0.33 -3.56
C LEU A 42 -4.44 -0.41 -2.62
N GLY A 43 -3.69 -1.36 -3.18
CA GLY A 43 -2.72 -2.13 -2.40
C GLY A 43 -1.47 -1.32 -2.07
N PHE A 44 -0.93 -1.50 -0.87
CA PHE A 44 0.40 -1.02 -0.48
C PHE A 44 1.07 -1.99 0.49
N ARG A 45 2.40 -1.94 0.55
CA ARG A 45 3.25 -2.77 1.42
C ARG A 45 3.91 -1.91 2.49
N ILE A 46 4.06 -2.49 3.68
CA ILE A 46 4.90 -2.02 4.77
C ILE A 46 6.05 -3.00 4.92
N ALA A 47 7.28 -2.54 4.79
CA ALA A 47 8.50 -3.34 4.96
C ALA A 47 9.43 -2.68 5.97
N ILE A 48 10.36 -3.44 6.55
CA ILE A 48 11.39 -2.92 7.45
C ILE A 48 12.74 -2.96 6.72
N ILE A 49 13.38 -1.80 6.60
CA ILE A 49 14.74 -1.67 6.10
C ILE A 49 15.67 -1.60 7.32
N GLU A 50 16.01 -2.78 7.86
CA GLU A 50 16.65 -2.91 9.19
C GLU A 50 17.97 -2.16 9.29
N ASN A 51 18.83 -2.25 8.27
CA ASN A 51 20.15 -1.63 8.24
C ASN A 51 20.10 -0.09 8.31
N ARG A 52 18.98 0.51 7.92
CA ARG A 52 18.78 1.97 7.93
C ARG A 52 17.75 2.43 8.96
N LYS A 53 17.16 1.50 9.73
CA LYS A 53 16.14 1.78 10.74
C LYS A 53 14.94 2.56 10.19
N PHE A 54 14.46 2.14 9.02
CA PHE A 54 13.25 2.69 8.40
C PHE A 54 12.16 1.63 8.29
N ILE A 55 10.92 2.04 8.59
CA ILE A 55 9.72 1.36 8.10
C ILE A 55 9.36 2.02 6.77
N GLN A 56 9.38 1.26 5.69
CA GLN A 56 9.03 1.74 4.36
C GLN A 56 7.58 1.39 4.06
N LEU A 57 6.79 2.39 3.70
CA LEU A 57 5.48 2.23 3.07
C LEU A 57 5.66 2.46 1.58
N MET A 58 5.19 1.53 0.75
CA MET A 58 5.39 1.63 -0.69
C MET A 58 4.27 0.99 -1.51
N THR A 59 4.07 1.50 -2.72
CA THR A 59 3.25 0.89 -3.76
C THR A 59 3.78 1.25 -5.14
N TYR A 60 3.28 0.57 -6.15
CA TYR A 60 3.51 0.85 -7.56
C TYR A 60 2.15 1.13 -8.20
N LEU A 61 2.02 2.29 -8.82
CA LEU A 61 0.84 2.66 -9.57
C LEU A 61 1.12 2.45 -11.06
N PRO A 62 0.33 1.62 -11.75
CA PRO A 62 0.57 1.32 -13.14
C PRO A 62 0.36 2.56 -13.99
N LEU A 63 1.30 2.81 -14.91
CA LEU A 63 1.18 3.89 -15.87
C LEU A 63 0.80 3.35 -17.25
N ARG A 64 0.08 4.17 -18.03
CA ARG A 64 -0.36 3.83 -19.38
C ARG A 64 0.84 3.52 -20.26
N ARG A 65 0.83 2.37 -20.94
CA ARG A 65 1.99 1.82 -21.67
C ARG A 65 2.41 2.64 -22.89
N ASP A 66 1.50 3.41 -23.48
CA ASP A 66 1.75 4.28 -24.62
C ASP A 66 2.19 5.69 -24.21
N ALA A 67 2.23 6.02 -22.91
CA ALA A 67 2.73 7.29 -22.41
C ALA A 67 4.25 7.36 -22.57
N THR A 68 4.74 8.52 -23.00
CA THR A 68 6.18 8.73 -23.17
C THR A 68 6.89 8.78 -21.81
N LEU A 69 8.18 8.47 -21.77
CA LEU A 69 8.96 8.56 -20.53
C LEU A 69 8.94 9.97 -19.93
N GLU A 70 8.89 11.01 -20.77
CA GLU A 70 8.81 12.40 -20.31
C GLU A 70 7.47 12.70 -19.64
N ASP A 71 6.35 12.21 -20.17
CA ASP A 71 5.03 12.36 -19.51
C ASP A 71 5.02 11.72 -18.12
N ARG A 72 5.62 10.53 -18.00
CA ARG A 72 5.74 9.80 -16.73
C ARG A 72 6.59 10.57 -15.72
N ARG A 73 7.75 11.09 -16.16
CA ARG A 73 8.64 11.91 -15.32
C ARG A 73 7.98 13.21 -14.89
N GLU A 74 7.25 13.85 -15.78
CA GLU A 74 6.53 15.08 -15.50
C GLU A 74 5.42 14.84 -14.46
N LEU A 75 4.68 13.73 -14.56
CA LEU A 75 3.74 13.32 -13.52
C LEU A 75 4.44 13.16 -12.16
N ALA A 76 5.54 12.41 -12.10
CA ALA A 76 6.30 12.24 -10.86
C ALA A 76 6.81 13.57 -10.30
N ARG A 77 7.27 14.49 -11.16
CA ARG A 77 7.71 15.84 -10.75
C ARG A 77 6.56 16.64 -10.13
N ARG A 78 5.42 16.74 -10.81
CA ARG A 78 4.23 17.45 -10.31
C ARG A 78 3.76 16.88 -8.97
N LEU A 79 3.76 15.56 -8.82
CA LEU A 79 3.38 14.91 -7.57
C LEU A 79 4.37 15.23 -6.44
N ASN A 80 5.68 15.22 -6.69
CA ASN A 80 6.67 15.61 -5.68
C ASN A 80 6.58 17.10 -5.29
N GLU A 81 6.13 17.97 -6.20
CA GLU A 81 5.93 19.40 -5.91
C GLU A 81 4.63 19.66 -5.14
N GLY A 82 3.56 18.91 -5.45
CA GLY A 82 2.21 19.18 -4.94
C GLY A 82 1.74 18.28 -3.79
N VAL A 83 2.37 17.11 -3.59
CA VAL A 83 1.93 16.11 -2.62
C VAL A 83 3.01 15.87 -1.57
N PHE A 84 2.72 16.27 -0.34
CA PHE A 84 3.59 16.03 0.81
C PHE A 84 3.44 14.60 1.34
N LEU A 85 4.51 14.09 1.96
CA LEU A 85 4.68 12.79 2.62
C LEU A 85 5.51 11.78 1.80
N PRO A 86 5.02 11.16 0.72
CA PRO A 86 5.84 10.23 -0.05
C PRO A 86 6.77 10.93 -1.05
N VAL A 87 7.70 10.16 -1.57
CA VAL A 87 8.49 10.47 -2.78
C VAL A 87 7.92 9.66 -3.93
N PHE A 88 7.80 10.29 -5.09
CA PHE A 88 7.34 9.69 -6.34
C PHE A 88 8.50 9.53 -7.30
N THR A 89 8.67 8.33 -7.87
CA THR A 89 9.73 8.03 -8.85
C THR A 89 9.21 7.11 -9.94
N ILE A 90 9.81 7.13 -11.12
CA ILE A 90 9.58 6.11 -12.15
C ILE A 90 10.54 4.95 -11.90
N ASP A 91 10.02 3.73 -11.80
CA ASP A 91 10.84 2.54 -11.57
C ASP A 91 11.35 1.90 -12.89
N GLN A 92 11.92 0.70 -12.79
CA GLN A 92 12.50 -0.01 -13.94
C GLN A 92 11.43 -0.57 -14.89
N ASP A 93 10.23 -0.83 -14.39
CA ASP A 93 9.07 -1.29 -15.17
C ASP A 93 8.27 -0.10 -15.74
N GLU A 94 8.81 1.11 -15.58
CA GLU A 94 8.23 2.39 -15.95
C GLU A 94 6.92 2.73 -15.20
N ASP A 95 6.66 2.07 -14.07
CA ASP A 95 5.53 2.37 -13.20
C ASP A 95 5.86 3.51 -12.24
N LEU A 96 4.82 4.16 -11.72
CA LEU A 96 4.96 5.19 -10.70
C LEU A 96 5.15 4.52 -9.33
N SER A 97 6.40 4.46 -8.88
CA SER A 97 6.73 4.07 -7.51
C SER A 97 6.43 5.19 -6.54
N VAL A 98 5.67 4.86 -5.49
CA VAL A 98 5.30 5.77 -4.40
C VAL A 98 5.87 5.20 -3.11
N SER A 99 6.73 5.95 -2.41
CA SER A 99 7.34 5.44 -1.18
C SER A 99 7.48 6.49 -0.08
N TYR A 100 7.31 6.07 1.17
CA TYR A 100 7.59 6.87 2.35
C TYR A 100 8.42 6.06 3.34
N SER A 101 9.44 6.68 3.92
CA SER A 101 10.31 6.05 4.93
C SER A 101 10.11 6.72 6.28
N LEU A 102 9.58 5.96 7.24
CA LEU A 102 9.40 6.39 8.63
C LEU A 102 10.60 5.93 9.47
N PRO A 103 11.48 6.83 9.93
CA PRO A 103 12.56 6.46 10.82
C PRO A 103 12.02 5.97 12.16
N PHE A 104 12.68 4.99 12.74
CA PHE A 104 12.34 4.48 14.07
C PHE A 104 13.52 4.44 15.05
N THR A 105 14.63 5.11 14.72
CA THR A 105 15.73 5.33 15.66
C THR A 105 15.22 6.05 16.90
N GLY A 106 15.53 5.53 18.09
CA GLY A 106 15.00 5.99 19.37
C GLY A 106 13.63 5.40 19.73
N GLY A 107 13.11 4.47 18.93
CA GLY A 107 11.81 3.85 19.10
C GLY A 107 10.70 4.49 18.24
N LEU A 108 9.50 3.93 18.35
CA LEU A 108 8.36 4.30 17.51
C LEU A 108 7.10 4.48 18.35
N VAL A 109 6.50 5.66 18.29
CA VAL A 109 5.19 5.90 18.90
C VAL A 109 4.12 5.17 18.08
N ALA A 110 3.43 4.21 18.70
CA ALA A 110 2.50 3.32 18.00
C ALA A 110 1.34 4.07 17.31
N ALA A 111 0.88 5.17 17.92
CA ALA A 111 -0.15 6.02 17.34
C ALA A 111 0.36 6.81 16.12
N ALA A 112 1.63 7.24 16.13
CA ALA A 112 2.24 7.93 15.00
C ALA A 112 2.41 6.98 13.81
N PHE A 113 2.83 5.75 14.05
CA PHE A 113 2.87 4.70 13.04
C PHE A 113 1.50 4.49 12.38
N MET A 114 0.44 4.29 13.17
CA MET A 114 -0.90 4.10 12.61
C MET A 114 -1.42 5.35 11.87
N SER A 115 -1.05 6.54 12.34
CA SER A 115 -1.39 7.80 11.65
C SER A 115 -0.74 7.85 10.27
N VAL A 116 0.52 7.44 10.15
CA VAL A 116 1.24 7.33 8.87
C VAL A 116 0.59 6.27 7.97
N VAL A 117 0.28 5.08 8.48
CA VAL A 117 -0.34 4.00 7.70
C VAL A 117 -1.67 4.44 7.09
N ASN A 118 -2.56 5.03 7.90
CA ASN A 118 -3.85 5.52 7.43
C ASN A 118 -3.72 6.68 6.44
N ARG A 119 -2.80 7.62 6.72
CA ARG A 119 -2.56 8.77 5.84
C ARG A 119 -1.97 8.35 4.51
N PHE A 120 -1.06 7.39 4.50
CA PHE A 120 -0.49 6.86 3.26
C PHE A 120 -1.58 6.23 2.38
N GLY A 121 -2.42 5.35 2.94
CA GLY A 121 -3.53 4.75 2.20
C GLY A 121 -4.50 5.79 1.62
N SER A 122 -4.91 6.78 2.42
CA SER A 122 -5.80 7.86 1.97
C SER A 122 -5.16 8.76 0.91
N LEU A 123 -3.83 8.97 1.03
CA LEU A 123 -3.06 9.77 0.07
C LEU A 123 -2.99 9.09 -1.29
N LEU A 124 -2.87 7.76 -1.36
CA LEU A 124 -2.88 7.04 -2.64
C LEU A 124 -4.19 7.28 -3.39
N GLU A 125 -5.32 7.28 -2.69
CA GLU A 125 -6.63 7.57 -3.29
C GLU A 125 -6.71 9.01 -3.76
N TYR A 126 -6.22 9.95 -2.95
CA TYR A 126 -6.14 11.35 -3.34
C TYR A 126 -5.29 11.56 -4.60
N VAL A 127 -4.14 10.90 -4.71
CA VAL A 127 -3.28 10.96 -5.91
C VAL A 127 -4.04 10.45 -7.13
N VAL A 128 -4.67 9.27 -7.03
CA VAL A 128 -5.42 8.68 -8.15
C VAL A 128 -6.64 9.53 -8.54
N HIS A 129 -7.32 10.16 -7.58
CA HIS A 129 -8.53 10.92 -7.86
C HIS A 129 -8.29 12.38 -8.26
N ALA A 130 -7.26 13.03 -7.72
CA ALA A 130 -7.04 14.46 -7.89
C ALA A 130 -5.85 14.82 -8.79
N HIS A 131 -4.99 13.84 -9.14
CA HIS A 131 -3.78 14.08 -9.94
C HIS A 131 -3.69 13.18 -11.17
N ASN A 132 -4.80 12.59 -11.61
CA ASN A 132 -4.87 11.68 -12.77
C ASN A 132 -5.80 12.19 -13.90
N ASP A 133 -5.89 13.51 -14.08
CA ASP A 133 -6.77 14.12 -15.09
C ASP A 133 -6.42 13.74 -16.53
N ASP A 134 -5.15 13.42 -16.79
CA ASP A 134 -4.60 12.95 -18.05
C ASP A 134 -4.77 11.42 -18.27
N ALA A 135 -5.36 10.74 -17.28
CA ALA A 135 -5.52 9.29 -17.24
C ALA A 135 -4.19 8.54 -17.49
N LEU A 136 -3.08 9.08 -16.97
CA LEU A 136 -1.77 8.44 -17.06
C LEU A 136 -1.66 7.24 -16.10
N ILE A 137 -2.24 7.33 -14.90
CA ILE A 137 -2.37 6.19 -13.99
C ILE A 137 -3.52 5.32 -14.49
N ASP A 138 -3.19 4.12 -14.95
CA ASP A 138 -4.13 3.21 -15.62
C ASP A 138 -4.02 1.80 -15.03
N PHE A 139 -5.01 1.42 -14.23
CA PHE A 139 -5.12 0.07 -13.66
C PHE A 139 -5.60 -0.98 -14.66
N GLY A 140 -5.85 -0.57 -15.91
CA GLY A 140 -6.47 -1.39 -16.94
C GLY A 140 -7.94 -1.64 -16.68
N ARG A 141 -8.57 -2.42 -17.57
CA ARG A 141 -9.92 -2.94 -17.31
C ARG A 141 -9.82 -4.03 -16.25
N PRO A 142 -10.74 -4.07 -15.26
CA PRO A 142 -10.87 -5.22 -14.39
C PRO A 142 -10.95 -6.48 -15.25
N ALA A 143 -10.07 -7.45 -14.99
CA ALA A 143 -10.22 -8.76 -15.61
C ALA A 143 -11.64 -9.24 -15.27
N ALA A 144 -12.45 -9.53 -16.29
CA ALA A 144 -13.77 -10.10 -16.06
C ALA A 144 -13.56 -11.37 -15.24
N VAL A 145 -14.03 -11.37 -14.00
CA VAL A 145 -14.05 -12.58 -13.18
C VAL A 145 -14.89 -13.58 -13.97
N PRO A 146 -14.34 -14.72 -14.41
CA PRO A 146 -15.15 -15.70 -15.11
C PRO A 146 -16.29 -16.09 -14.17
N ALA A 147 -17.52 -15.79 -14.57
CA ALA A 147 -18.73 -16.20 -13.88
C ALA A 147 -18.86 -17.72 -14.07
N ASN A 148 -18.12 -18.51 -13.29
CA ASN A 148 -18.29 -19.95 -13.13
C ASN A 148 -17.63 -20.43 -11.85
N VAL A 149 -18.25 -20.09 -10.73
CA VAL A 149 -18.42 -21.05 -9.64
C VAL A 149 -19.89 -21.41 -9.65
N ASP A 150 -20.18 -22.52 -10.34
CA ASP A 150 -21.46 -23.21 -10.28
C ASP A 150 -21.83 -23.39 -8.81
N SER A 151 -22.78 -22.60 -8.34
CA SER A 151 -23.48 -22.83 -7.08
C SER A 151 -24.49 -23.95 -7.34
N GLY A 152 -24.00 -25.18 -7.48
CA GLY A 152 -24.84 -26.36 -7.51
C GLY A 152 -25.57 -26.51 -6.16
N PRO A 153 -26.89 -26.76 -6.14
CA PRO A 153 -27.62 -26.85 -4.89
C PRO A 153 -27.13 -28.06 -4.11
N ALA A 154 -26.88 -27.87 -2.81
CA ALA A 154 -26.66 -28.95 -1.86
C ALA A 154 -27.87 -29.87 -1.85
N ARG A 155 -27.84 -30.93 -2.67
CA ARG A 155 -28.77 -32.05 -2.55
C ARG A 155 -28.25 -32.95 -1.43
N GLY A 156 -28.91 -32.82 -0.29
CA GLY A 156 -28.83 -33.82 0.76
C GLY A 156 -29.19 -35.19 0.20
N VAL A 157 -28.37 -36.18 0.55
CA VAL A 157 -28.74 -37.59 0.51
C VAL A 157 -28.43 -38.13 1.89
N LEU A 158 -29.48 -38.14 2.72
CA LEU A 158 -29.70 -39.25 3.65
C LEU A 158 -29.78 -40.52 2.79
N LEU A 159 -29.14 -41.61 3.22
CA LEU A 159 -29.80 -42.91 3.45
C LEU A 159 -28.79 -43.97 3.91
N ASN A 160 -29.13 -44.54 5.07
CA ASN A 160 -28.92 -45.89 5.61
C ASN A 160 -27.52 -46.41 5.90
#